data_AF-A0AA90U3Y9-F1
#
_entry.id   AF-A0AA90U3Y9-F1
#
_cell.length_a   1.000
_cell.length_b   1.000
_cell.length_c   1.000
_cell.angle_alpha   90.00
_cell.angle_beta   90.00
_cell.angle_gamma   90.00
#
_symmetry.space_group_name_H-M   'P 1'
#
loop_
_entity.id
_entity.type
_entity.pdbx_description
1 polymer ?
#
loop_
_entity_poly.entity_id
_entity_poly.type
_entity_poly.pdbx_seq_one_letter_code
_entity_poly.pdbx_strand_id
1 'polypeptide(L)' 'MGRELIDVAHVSRNGASYTITIPRKVVEAMGISPGSMVAFYEEDGRIIFRKI' A
#
# COMPACT_ATOMS: atom_id res chain seq x y z
N MET A 1 20.24 -8.60 3.00
CA MET A 1 19.00 -8.86 2.24
C MET A 1 18.59 -7.58 1.56
N GLY A 2 18.61 -7.55 0.23
CA GLY A 2 18.17 -6.38 -0.54
C GLY A 2 16.65 -6.22 -0.46
N ARG A 3 16.16 -4.99 -0.61
CA ARG A 3 14.73 -4.73 -0.82
C ARG A 3 14.47 -4.73 -2.31
N GLU A 4 13.55 -5.58 -2.75
CA GLU A 4 13.07 -5.56 -4.13
C GLU A 4 11.91 -4.58 -4.21
N LEU A 5 12.03 -3.59 -5.10
CA LEU A 5 10.95 -2.66 -5.41
C LEU A 5 9.96 -3.37 -6.34
N ILE A 6 8.75 -3.65 -5.85
CA ILE A 6 7.71 -4.30 -6.66
C ILE A 6 7.11 -3.30 -7.66
N ASP A 7 6.75 -2.10 -7.18
CA ASP A 7 6.18 -1.02 -7.99
C ASP A 7 6.12 0.30 -7.19
N VAL A 8 5.75 1.40 -7.83
CA VAL A 8 5.54 2.72 -7.19
C VAL A 8 4.10 3.19 -7.37
N ALA A 9 3.55 3.84 -6.34
CA ALA A 9 2.22 4.43 -6.37
C ALA A 9 2.32 5.96 -6.43
N HIS A 10 1.46 6.59 -7.24
CA HIS A 10 1.28 8.03 -7.19
C HIS A 10 0.26 8.38 -6.10
N VAL A 11 0.57 9.42 -5.32
CA VAL A 11 -0.32 9.98 -4.30
C VAL A 11 -1.05 11.16 -4.91
N SER A 12 -2.38 11.13 -4.87
CA SER A 12 -3.22 12.27 -5.23
C SER A 12 -3.95 12.80 -4.00
N ARG A 13 -4.34 14.08 -4.04
CA ARG A 13 -5.14 14.71 -3.00
C ARG A 13 -6.58 14.84 -3.49
N ASN A 14 -7.53 14.37 -2.68
CA ASN A 14 -8.95 14.57 -2.90
C ASN A 14 -9.56 15.24 -1.65
N GLY A 15 -9.72 16.55 -1.71
CA GLY A 15 -10.19 17.36 -0.58
C GLY A 15 -9.25 17.29 0.63
N ALA A 16 -9.77 16.77 1.74
CA ALA A 16 -9.03 16.58 3.00
C ALA A 16 -8.25 15.26 3.05
N SER A 17 -8.47 14.35 2.09
CA SER A 17 -7.87 13.02 2.08
C SER A 17 -6.84 12.86 0.97
N TYR A 18 -5.93 11.93 1.18
CA TYR A 18 -5.00 11.46 0.15
C TYR A 18 -5.42 10.09 -0.35
N THR A 19 -5.34 9.89 -1.65
CA THR A 19 -5.61 8.62 -2.30
C THR A 19 -4.33 8.08 -2.90
N ILE A 20 -4.07 6.79 -2.70
CA ILE A 20 -3.03 6.06 -3.41
C ILE A 20 -3.66 5.03 -4.33
N THR A 21 -3.17 4.94 -5.56
CA THR A 21 -3.50 3.84 -6.44
C THR A 21 -2.55 2.69 -6.13
N ILE A 22 -3.08 1.56 -5.66
CA ILE A 22 -2.25 0.36 -5.44
C ILE A 22 -1.98 -0.29 -6.80
N PRO A 23 -0.71 -0.39 -7.24
CA PRO A 23 -0.38 -1.00 -8.52
C PRO A 23 -0.79 -2.47 -8.57
N ARG A 24 -1.18 -2.95 -9.76
CA ARG A 24 -1.67 -4.31 -9.95
C ARG A 24 -0.72 -5.39 -9.41
N LYS A 25 0.59 -5.23 -9.62
CA LYS A 25 1.61 -6.17 -9.11
C LYS A 25 1.62 -6.29 -7.59
N VAL A 26 1.37 -5.17 -6.89
CA VAL A 26 1.31 -5.13 -5.43
C VAL A 26 0.04 -5.79 -4.93
N VAL A 27 -1.11 -5.56 -5.59
CA VAL A 27 -2.37 -6.24 -5.29
C VAL A 27 -2.23 -7.75 -5.42
N GLU A 28 -1.63 -8.23 -6.51
CA GLU A 28 -1.36 -9.64 -6.77
C GLU A 28 -0.41 -10.23 -5.73
N ALA A 29 0.69 -9.55 -5.42
CA ALA A 29 1.66 -9.99 -4.41
C ALA A 29 1.08 -10.04 -2.98
N MET A 30 0.20 -9.10 -2.63
CA MET A 30 -0.46 -9.05 -1.32
C MET A 30 -1.70 -9.95 -1.21
N GLY A 31 -2.20 -10.47 -2.34
CA GLY A 31 -3.43 -11.27 -2.39
C GLY A 31 -4.65 -10.51 -1.85
N ILE A 32 -4.76 -9.21 -2.15
CA ILE A 32 -5.92 -8.37 -1.78
C ILE A 32 -6.88 -8.19 -2.96
N SER A 33 -8.13 -7.87 -2.65
CA SER A 33 -9.21 -7.67 -3.62
C SER A 33 -10.11 -6.50 -3.19
N PRO A 34 -10.98 -5.97 -4.07
CA PRO A 34 -11.97 -4.98 -3.67
C PRO A 34 -12.77 -5.47 -2.44
N GLY A 35 -12.83 -4.65 -1.39
CA GLY A 35 -13.45 -5.00 -0.11
C GLY A 35 -12.50 -5.61 0.94
N SER A 36 -11.26 -5.93 0.58
CA SER A 36 -10.23 -6.29 1.57
C SER A 36 -9.91 -5.10 2.47
N MET A 37 -9.69 -5.39 3.76
CA MET A 37 -9.20 -4.39 4.71
C MET A 37 -7.67 -4.42 4.76
N VAL A 38 -7.07 -3.24 4.80
CA VAL A 38 -5.64 -3.04 4.99
C VAL A 38 -5.43 -2.10 6.15
N ALA A 39 -4.51 -2.47 7.05
CA ALA A 39 -4.06 -1.64 8.14
C ALA A 39 -2.67 -1.06 7.87
N PHE A 40 -2.43 0.03 8.57
CA PHE A 40 -1.20 0.80 8.56
C PHE A 40 -0.58 0.69 9.94
N TYR A 41 0.65 0.21 9.99
CA TYR A 41 1.43 0.10 11.22
C TYR A 41 2.66 0.98 11.12
N GLU A 42 3.07 1.62 12.21
CA GLU A 42 4.36 2.30 12.28
C GLU A 42 5.39 1.35 12.90
N GLU A 43 6.41 1.00 12.13
CA GLU A 43 7.52 0.15 12.56
C GLU A 43 8.85 0.76 12.10
N ASP A 44 9.76 1.04 13.03
CA ASP A 44 11.08 1.63 12.77
C ASP A 44 11.02 2.93 11.93
N GLY A 45 10.05 3.80 12.23
CA GLY A 45 9.84 5.06 11.50
C GLY A 45 9.34 4.89 10.06
N ARG A 46 8.83 3.70 9.72
CA ARG A 46 8.21 3.41 8.42
C ARG A 46 6.75 3.02 8.62
N ILE A 47 5.92 3.42 7.66
CA ILE A 47 4.53 2.95 7.60
C ILE A 47 4.48 1.65 6.81
N ILE A 48 4.07 0.58 7.47
CA ILE A 48 3.91 -0.76 6.91
C ILE A 48 2.44 -0.98 6.56
N PHE A 49 2.20 -1.35 5.31
CA PHE A 49 0.89 -1.79 4.83
C PHE A 49 0.74 -3.29 5.05
N ARG A 50 -0.34 -3.70 5.73
CA ARG A 50 -0.62 -5.11 5.98
C ARG A 50 -2.11 -5.43 5.79
N LYS A 51 -2.39 -6.50 5.06
CA LYS A 51 -3.74 -7.07 4.94
C LYS A 51 -4.19 -7.62 6.29
N ILE A 52 -5.45 -7.35 6.66
CA ILE A 52 -6.15 -8.00 7.80
C ILE A 52 -7.09 -9.06 7.26
#